data_AF-A0A9W9ZM49-F1
#
_entry.id   AF-A0A9W9ZM49-F1
#
_cell.length_a   1.000
_cell.length_b   1.000
_cell.length_c   1.000
_cell.angle_alpha   90.00
_cell.angle_beta   90.00
_cell.angle_gamma   90.00
#
_symmetry.space_group_name_H-M   'P 1'
#
loop_
_entity.id
_entity.type
_entity.pdbx_description
1 polymer ?
#
loop_
_entity_poly.entity_id
_entity_poly.type
_entity_poly.pdbx_seq_one_letter_code
_entity_poly.pdbx_strand_id
1 'polypeptide(L)'
;MLSRAMAALQDRPVLFKYTLDEYGTARRTAVVRCFIDALTRGGPGGTPRPIELHSHDPVRYVGDMLAWLHQAIASEKELLHSLLRLSSSSDQQIEKEILSHITEGTGGAGHCSEPGAMLLFSLANILKFYGTTIGSLIDEDATVTVTILDMNALALKMFFNSLNCHASTLLEKIELPPPDLSPTESLKETMSLLKDVLASHDASVIPLDARQADYSRIISCLIDPLHSDVFTLSASSLNASGHGWLYMINCIHQIQRHVSGLRFYR
;
A
#
# COMPACT_ATOMS: atom_id res chain seq x y z
N MET A 1 -14.57 -34.82 18.19
CA MET A 1 -14.68 -35.99 17.29
C MET A 1 -13.63 -35.89 16.17
N LEU A 2 -13.64 -34.85 15.33
CA LEU A 2 -12.64 -34.68 14.25
C LEU A 2 -11.18 -34.62 14.72
N SER A 3 -10.85 -33.84 15.76
CA SER A 3 -9.48 -33.75 16.26
C SER A 3 -8.90 -35.09 16.75
N ARG A 4 -9.73 -35.97 17.29
CA ARG A 4 -9.34 -37.34 17.66
C ARG A 4 -9.10 -38.23 16.44
N ALA A 5 -9.89 -38.06 15.38
CA ALA A 5 -9.69 -38.78 14.13
C ALA A 5 -8.39 -38.33 13.44
N MET A 6 -8.10 -37.03 13.43
CA MET A 6 -6.84 -36.49 12.92
C MET A 6 -5.63 -37.02 13.70
N ALA A 7 -5.71 -37.05 15.03
CA ALA A 7 -4.67 -37.64 15.87
C ALA A 7 -4.43 -39.14 15.55
N ALA A 8 -5.50 -39.92 15.35
CA ALA A 8 -5.38 -41.34 14.99
C ALA A 8 -4.80 -41.56 13.58
N LEU A 9 -5.03 -40.61 12.66
CA LEU A 9 -4.49 -40.67 11.29
C LEU A 9 -2.99 -40.34 11.23
N GLN A 10 -2.41 -39.69 12.24
CA GLN A 10 -0.98 -39.36 12.26
C GLN A 10 -0.06 -40.58 12.10
N ASP A 11 -0.47 -41.75 12.61
CA ASP A 11 0.27 -43.01 12.48
C ASP A 11 0.28 -43.57 11.03
N ARG A 12 -0.42 -42.89 10.11
CA ARG A 12 -0.55 -43.20 8.68
C ARG A 12 -0.30 -41.94 7.85
N PRO A 13 0.96 -41.50 7.66
CA PRO A 13 1.31 -40.19 7.11
C PRO A 13 0.73 -39.90 5.71
N VAL A 14 0.60 -40.92 4.85
CA VAL A 14 -0.01 -40.76 3.52
C VAL A 14 -1.50 -40.40 3.62
N LEU A 15 -2.25 -41.09 4.48
CA LEU A 15 -3.68 -40.83 4.69
C LEU A 15 -3.90 -39.50 5.43
N PHE A 16 -3.01 -39.18 6.38
CA PHE A 16 -3.02 -37.91 7.09
C PHE A 16 -2.85 -36.73 6.13
N LYS A 17 -1.82 -36.79 5.26
CA LYS A 17 -1.58 -35.75 4.24
C LYS A 17 -2.76 -35.63 3.28
N TYR A 18 -3.25 -36.74 2.73
CA TYR A 18 -4.42 -36.71 1.83
C TYR A 18 -5.65 -36.08 2.49
N THR A 19 -5.91 -36.39 3.77
CA THR A 19 -7.04 -35.80 4.51
C THR A 19 -6.87 -34.29 4.72
N LEU A 20 -5.63 -33.83 4.96
CA LEU A 20 -5.33 -32.40 5.08
C LEU A 20 -5.48 -31.66 3.75
N ASP A 21 -5.07 -32.27 2.63
CA ASP A 21 -5.24 -31.69 1.30
C ASP A 21 -6.73 -31.52 0.93
N GLU A 22 -7.56 -32.54 1.22
CA GLU A 22 -9.01 -32.48 1.03
C GLU A 22 -9.66 -31.44 1.95
N TYR A 23 -9.22 -31.36 3.21
CA TYR A 23 -9.66 -30.31 4.14
C TYR A 23 -9.35 -28.92 3.59
N GLY A 24 -8.10 -28.69 3.15
CA GLY A 24 -7.67 -27.42 2.56
C GLY A 24 -8.52 -27.04 1.34
N THR A 25 -8.80 -28.00 0.46
CA THR A 25 -9.65 -27.79 -0.73
C THR A 25 -11.09 -27.40 -0.36
N ALA A 26 -11.68 -28.08 0.63
CA ALA A 26 -13.02 -27.76 1.12
C ALA A 26 -13.06 -26.36 1.77
N ARG A 27 -12.06 -26.02 2.59
CA ARG A 27 -11.96 -24.69 3.22
C ARG A 27 -11.74 -23.58 2.20
N ARG A 28 -10.85 -23.74 1.22
CA ARG A 28 -10.68 -22.78 0.11
C ARG A 28 -12.01 -22.46 -0.56
N THR A 29 -12.76 -23.49 -0.94
CA THR A 29 -14.07 -23.33 -1.60
C THR A 29 -15.05 -22.55 -0.72
N ALA A 30 -15.07 -22.84 0.59
CA ALA A 30 -15.90 -22.11 1.54
C ALA A 30 -15.47 -20.64 1.69
N VAL A 31 -14.17 -20.37 1.84
CA VAL A 31 -13.62 -19.01 2.00
C VAL A 31 -13.89 -18.16 0.76
N VAL A 32 -13.65 -18.68 -0.45
CA VAL A 32 -13.93 -17.98 -1.71
C VAL A 32 -15.41 -17.62 -1.81
N ARG A 33 -16.31 -18.55 -1.46
CA ARG A 33 -17.74 -18.27 -1.45
C ARG A 33 -18.11 -17.20 -0.43
N CYS A 34 -17.58 -17.28 0.79
CA CYS A 34 -17.80 -16.27 1.83
C CYS A 34 -17.27 -14.90 1.40
N PHE A 35 -16.17 -14.84 0.65
CA PHE A 35 -15.63 -13.58 0.12
C PHE A 35 -16.57 -12.96 -0.90
N ILE A 36 -17.08 -13.76 -1.85
CA ILE A 36 -18.06 -13.30 -2.84
C ILE A 36 -19.35 -12.81 -2.15
N ASP A 37 -19.83 -13.54 -1.14
CA ASP A 37 -20.99 -13.10 -0.35
C ASP A 37 -20.67 -11.78 0.38
N ALA A 38 -19.47 -11.61 0.97
CA ALA A 38 -19.07 -10.35 1.59
C ALA A 38 -18.99 -9.17 0.61
N LEU A 39 -18.49 -9.41 -0.62
CA LEU A 39 -18.43 -8.41 -1.68
C LEU A 39 -19.82 -7.96 -2.14
N THR A 40 -20.71 -8.92 -2.40
CA THR A 40 -21.96 -8.68 -3.15
C THR A 40 -23.21 -8.57 -2.27
N ARG A 41 -23.24 -9.29 -1.13
CA ARG A 41 -24.40 -9.42 -0.24
C ARG A 41 -24.17 -8.85 1.15
N GLY A 42 -22.91 -8.79 1.59
CA GLY A 42 -22.55 -8.42 2.94
C GLY A 42 -22.76 -9.57 3.93
N GLY A 43 -22.75 -9.26 5.22
CA GLY A 43 -22.91 -10.26 6.28
C GLY A 43 -24.36 -10.75 6.46
N PRO A 44 -24.59 -11.68 7.42
CA PRO A 44 -25.93 -12.21 7.70
C PRO A 44 -26.94 -11.09 7.96
N GLY A 45 -28.04 -11.07 7.20
CA GLY A 45 -29.04 -10.01 7.27
C GLY A 45 -28.67 -8.69 6.56
N GLY A 46 -27.61 -8.69 5.74
CA GLY A 46 -27.13 -7.50 5.02
C GLY A 46 -26.21 -6.61 5.84
N THR A 47 -25.73 -7.09 7.00
CA THR A 47 -24.82 -6.37 7.89
C THR A 47 -23.59 -7.22 8.23
N PRO A 48 -22.36 -6.71 8.04
CA PRO A 48 -22.03 -5.43 7.39
C PRO A 48 -22.50 -5.39 5.94
N ARG A 49 -22.66 -4.19 5.37
CA ARG A 49 -23.14 -4.01 4.00
C ARG A 49 -22.13 -4.60 2.98
N PRO A 50 -22.58 -4.95 1.75
CA PRO A 50 -21.70 -5.39 0.68
C PRO A 50 -20.51 -4.44 0.47
N ILE A 51 -19.30 -4.99 0.36
CA ILE A 51 -18.07 -4.21 0.16
C ILE A 51 -18.11 -3.48 -1.20
N GLU A 52 -18.76 -4.04 -2.22
CA GLU A 52 -18.91 -3.43 -3.55
C GLU A 52 -19.57 -2.04 -3.54
N LEU A 53 -20.35 -1.71 -2.50
CA LEU A 53 -20.93 -0.37 -2.34
C LEU A 53 -19.87 0.71 -2.17
N HIS A 54 -18.66 0.36 -1.73
CA HIS A 54 -17.54 1.28 -1.56
C HIS A 54 -16.62 1.36 -2.78
N SER A 55 -16.95 0.71 -3.90
CA SER A 55 -16.13 0.71 -5.13
C SER A 55 -15.79 2.10 -5.71
N HIS A 56 -16.57 3.13 -5.37
CA HIS A 56 -16.31 4.52 -5.74
C HIS A 56 -15.16 5.17 -4.96
N ASP A 57 -14.74 4.57 -3.84
CA ASP A 57 -13.62 4.98 -3.00
C ASP A 57 -12.58 3.85 -2.99
N PRO A 58 -11.57 3.87 -3.87
CA PRO A 58 -10.64 2.76 -4.04
C PRO A 58 -9.84 2.40 -2.79
N VAL A 59 -9.48 3.40 -1.97
CA VAL A 59 -8.72 3.20 -0.73
C VAL A 59 -9.55 2.41 0.27
N ARG A 60 -10.80 2.84 0.45
CA ARG A 60 -11.75 2.14 1.33
C ARG A 60 -12.10 0.76 0.78
N TYR A 61 -12.35 0.65 -0.51
CA TYR A 61 -12.71 -0.61 -1.16
C TYR A 61 -11.64 -1.68 -0.98
N VAL A 62 -10.38 -1.33 -1.31
CA VAL A 62 -9.24 -2.23 -1.13
C VAL A 62 -8.97 -2.49 0.35
N GLY A 63 -9.10 -1.48 1.21
CA GLY A 63 -8.97 -1.62 2.65
C GLY A 63 -9.97 -2.62 3.25
N ASP A 64 -11.25 -2.52 2.88
CA ASP A 64 -12.31 -3.42 3.34
C ASP A 64 -12.08 -4.87 2.87
N MET A 65 -11.61 -5.06 1.63
CA MET A 65 -11.25 -6.39 1.12
C MET A 65 -10.11 -7.02 1.91
N LEU A 66 -9.03 -6.27 2.15
CA LEU A 66 -7.86 -6.75 2.86
C LEU A 66 -8.14 -6.99 4.34
N ALA A 67 -8.99 -6.16 4.95
CA ALA A 67 -9.49 -6.37 6.31
C ALA A 67 -10.29 -7.67 6.43
N TRP A 68 -11.20 -7.91 5.47
CA TRP A 68 -11.96 -9.16 5.42
C TRP A 68 -11.04 -10.37 5.25
N LEU A 69 -10.08 -10.28 4.33
CA LEU A 69 -9.12 -11.35 4.05
C LEU A 69 -8.27 -11.66 5.28
N HIS A 70 -7.73 -10.65 5.94
CA HIS A 70 -6.99 -10.79 7.19
C HIS A 70 -7.82 -11.50 8.27
N GLN A 71 -9.08 -11.11 8.45
CA GLN A 71 -9.98 -11.73 9.43
C GLN A 71 -10.31 -13.19 9.07
N ALA A 72 -10.53 -13.48 7.78
CA ALA A 72 -10.79 -14.84 7.30
C ALA A 72 -9.58 -15.75 7.56
N ILE A 73 -8.37 -15.27 7.26
CA ILE A 73 -7.11 -15.98 7.49
C ILE A 73 -6.91 -16.27 8.97
N ALA A 74 -7.10 -15.28 9.85
CA ALA A 74 -7.02 -15.48 11.29
C ALA A 74 -8.01 -16.55 11.78
N SER A 75 -9.23 -16.53 11.26
CA SER A 75 -10.27 -17.50 11.60
C SER A 75 -9.92 -18.91 11.09
N GLU A 76 -9.38 -19.06 9.88
CA GLU A 76 -8.92 -20.36 9.36
C GLU A 76 -7.75 -20.93 10.16
N LYS A 77 -6.84 -20.07 10.61
CA LYS A 77 -5.71 -20.47 11.46
C LYS A 77 -6.21 -21.04 12.80
N GLU A 78 -7.15 -20.37 13.45
CA GLU A 78 -7.75 -20.87 14.68
C GLU A 78 -8.51 -22.20 14.48
N LEU A 79 -9.22 -22.34 13.36
CA LEU A 79 -9.93 -23.58 13.00
C LEU A 79 -8.96 -24.74 12.77
N LEU A 80 -7.88 -24.51 12.01
CA LEU A 80 -6.85 -25.51 11.75
C LEU A 80 -6.13 -25.91 13.03
N HIS A 81 -5.76 -24.94 13.86
CA HIS A 81 -5.15 -25.18 15.17
C HIS A 81 -6.07 -26.02 16.07
N SER A 82 -7.38 -25.71 16.08
CA SER A 82 -8.38 -26.47 16.83
C SER A 82 -8.55 -27.90 16.29
N LEU A 83 -8.44 -28.09 14.98
CA LEU A 83 -8.50 -29.40 14.32
C LEU A 83 -7.29 -30.26 14.69
N LEU A 84 -6.10 -29.67 14.70
CA LEU A 84 -4.82 -30.34 14.97
C LEU A 84 -4.44 -30.36 16.45
N ARG A 85 -5.26 -29.82 17.36
CA ARG A 85 -4.93 -29.67 18.79
C ARG A 85 -4.52 -30.96 19.51
N LEU A 86 -4.95 -32.12 19.02
CA LEU A 86 -4.63 -33.44 19.60
C LEU A 86 -3.53 -34.18 18.83
N SER A 87 -3.07 -33.60 17.73
CA SER A 87 -2.01 -34.13 16.88
C SER A 87 -0.65 -33.75 17.49
N SER A 88 0.23 -34.73 17.69
CA SER A 88 1.54 -34.55 18.36
C SER A 88 2.57 -33.72 17.57
N SER A 89 2.29 -33.41 16.31
CA SER A 89 3.12 -32.56 15.45
C SER A 89 2.49 -31.17 15.36
N SER A 90 2.81 -30.31 16.33
CA SER A 90 2.66 -28.86 16.19
C SER A 90 3.70 -28.34 15.19
N ASP A 91 3.71 -28.87 13.97
CA ASP A 91 4.56 -28.35 12.92
C ASP A 91 3.89 -27.11 12.39
N GLN A 92 4.34 -25.95 12.89
CA GLN A 92 3.97 -24.64 12.36
C GLN A 92 4.06 -24.62 10.82
N GLN A 93 5.00 -25.38 10.24
CA GLN A 93 5.15 -25.54 8.79
C GLN A 93 3.90 -26.09 8.08
N ILE A 94 3.21 -27.08 8.65
CA ILE A 94 2.00 -27.67 8.06
C ILE A 94 0.82 -26.69 8.16
N GLU A 95 0.72 -25.96 9.28
CA GLU A 95 -0.30 -24.92 9.43
C GLU A 95 -0.13 -23.83 8.36
N LYS A 96 1.11 -23.40 8.12
CA LYS A 96 1.45 -22.41 7.10
C LYS A 96 1.18 -22.89 5.67
N GLU A 97 1.54 -24.13 5.35
CA GLU A 97 1.32 -24.74 4.03
C GLU A 97 -0.18 -24.82 3.68
N ILE A 98 -1.01 -25.23 4.63
CA ILE A 98 -2.48 -25.32 4.43
C ILE A 98 -3.12 -23.94 4.31
N LEU A 99 -2.69 -22.98 5.14
CA LEU A 99 -3.20 -21.61 5.06
C LEU A 99 -2.87 -20.97 3.71
N SER A 100 -1.67 -21.22 3.16
CA SER A 100 -1.30 -20.78 1.82
C SER A 100 -2.25 -21.35 0.77
N HIS A 101 -2.52 -22.66 0.82
CA HIS A 101 -3.42 -23.36 -0.09
C HIS A 101 -4.88 -22.87 -0.01
N ILE A 102 -5.35 -22.42 1.16
CA ILE A 102 -6.70 -21.86 1.35
C ILE A 102 -6.83 -20.48 0.70
N THR A 103 -5.74 -19.72 0.63
CA THR A 103 -5.75 -18.33 0.13
C THR A 103 -5.60 -18.19 -1.39
N GLU A 104 -5.14 -19.24 -2.08
CA GLU A 104 -5.07 -19.28 -3.55
C GLU A 104 -6.43 -18.97 -4.20
N GLY A 105 -6.50 -17.89 -4.99
CA GLY A 105 -7.69 -17.52 -5.78
C GLY A 105 -8.43 -16.25 -5.35
N THR A 106 -7.97 -15.55 -4.31
CA THR A 106 -8.58 -14.28 -3.86
C THR A 106 -7.91 -13.00 -4.42
N GLY A 107 -6.93 -13.13 -5.32
CA GLY A 107 -6.09 -12.03 -5.84
C GLY A 107 -6.54 -11.32 -7.12
N GLY A 108 -7.85 -11.22 -7.40
CA GLY A 108 -8.35 -10.59 -8.64
C GLY A 108 -8.26 -9.06 -8.63
N ALA A 109 -7.28 -8.49 -9.32
CA ALA A 109 -7.10 -7.03 -9.48
C ALA A 109 -8.15 -6.41 -10.43
N GLY A 110 -8.96 -5.48 -9.91
CA GLY A 110 -9.81 -4.60 -10.71
C GLY A 110 -9.04 -3.38 -11.23
N HIS A 111 -9.20 -3.06 -12.51
CA HIS A 111 -8.58 -1.91 -13.17
C HIS A 111 -9.05 -0.60 -12.52
N CYS A 112 -8.12 0.16 -11.93
CA CYS A 112 -8.36 1.55 -11.51
C CYS A 112 -7.89 2.51 -12.62
N SER A 113 -8.82 3.34 -13.10
CA SER A 113 -8.56 4.50 -13.98
C SER A 113 -7.57 5.47 -13.32
N GLU A 114 -6.79 6.22 -14.13
CA GLU A 114 -5.64 7.05 -13.74
C GLU A 114 -5.81 7.74 -12.37
N PRO A 115 -5.29 7.14 -11.29
CA PRO A 115 -5.50 7.67 -9.96
C PRO A 115 -4.48 8.77 -9.69
N GLY A 116 -4.90 9.88 -9.08
CA GLY A 116 -3.97 10.93 -8.66
C GLY A 116 -2.88 10.38 -7.72
N ALA A 117 -1.69 11.00 -7.72
CA ALA A 117 -0.52 10.53 -6.96
C ALA A 117 -0.84 10.22 -5.48
N MET A 118 -1.69 11.01 -4.83
CA MET A 118 -2.14 10.77 -3.45
C MET A 118 -2.90 9.45 -3.27
N LEU A 119 -3.76 9.11 -4.23
CA LEU A 119 -4.56 7.89 -4.22
C LEU A 119 -3.66 6.65 -4.37
N LEU A 120 -2.70 6.70 -5.30
CA LEU A 120 -1.70 5.65 -5.50
C LEU A 120 -0.85 5.41 -4.25
N PHE A 121 -0.44 6.50 -3.60
CA PHE A 121 0.37 6.43 -2.39
C PHE A 121 -0.41 5.90 -1.19
N SER A 122 -1.66 6.32 -1.02
CA SER A 122 -2.55 5.80 0.03
C SER A 122 -2.83 4.31 -0.16
N LEU A 123 -3.10 3.87 -1.40
CA LEU A 123 -3.24 2.46 -1.75
C LEU A 123 -1.97 1.66 -1.46
N ALA A 124 -0.81 2.17 -1.84
CA ALA A 124 0.47 1.55 -1.54
C ALA A 124 0.63 1.34 -0.02
N ASN A 125 0.32 2.33 0.80
CA ASN A 125 0.43 2.25 2.25
C ASN A 125 -0.45 1.15 2.85
N ILE A 126 -1.71 1.06 2.43
CA ILE A 126 -2.64 0.01 2.89
C ILE A 126 -2.15 -1.38 2.45
N LEU A 127 -1.74 -1.52 1.18
CA LEU A 127 -1.20 -2.78 0.65
C LEU A 127 0.06 -3.22 1.41
N LYS A 128 0.97 -2.29 1.74
CA LYS A 128 2.18 -2.56 2.53
C LYS A 128 1.81 -3.07 3.92
N PHE A 129 0.90 -2.38 4.61
CA PHE A 129 0.44 -2.77 5.95
C PHE A 129 -0.19 -4.17 5.97
N TYR A 130 -1.14 -4.44 5.08
CA TYR A 130 -1.80 -5.74 5.03
C TYR A 130 -0.90 -6.84 4.48
N GLY A 131 -0.02 -6.55 3.52
CA GLY A 131 0.98 -7.50 3.03
C GLY A 131 1.88 -8.01 4.16
N THR A 132 2.41 -7.10 4.99
CA THR A 132 3.21 -7.49 6.15
C THR A 132 2.39 -8.22 7.21
N THR A 133 1.17 -7.75 7.50
CA THR A 133 0.32 -8.35 8.54
C THR A 133 -0.12 -9.77 8.14
N ILE A 134 -0.60 -9.95 6.90
CA ILE A 134 -1.03 -11.25 6.38
C ILE A 134 0.17 -12.20 6.22
N GLY A 135 1.32 -11.70 5.73
CA GLY A 135 2.56 -12.49 5.63
C GLY A 135 3.00 -13.07 6.97
N SER A 136 2.80 -12.32 8.06
CA SER A 136 3.11 -12.83 9.43
C SER A 136 2.20 -13.96 9.91
N LEU A 137 1.00 -14.13 9.32
CA LEU A 137 0.02 -15.13 9.75
C LEU A 137 0.18 -16.49 9.05
N ILE A 138 0.49 -16.46 7.75
CA ILE A 138 0.55 -17.63 6.86
C ILE A 138 2.00 -17.92 6.51
N ASP A 139 2.55 -17.24 5.51
CA ASP A 139 3.96 -17.24 5.15
C ASP A 139 4.20 -16.09 4.14
N GLU A 140 5.46 -15.69 3.96
CA GLU A 140 5.82 -14.64 3.01
C GLU A 140 5.71 -15.13 1.56
N ASP A 141 5.91 -16.44 1.33
CA ASP A 141 5.84 -17.08 0.01
C ASP A 141 4.41 -17.46 -0.43
N ALA A 142 3.40 -17.20 0.41
CA ALA A 142 2.01 -17.49 0.05
C ALA A 142 1.57 -16.62 -1.13
N THR A 143 0.83 -17.22 -2.08
CA THR A 143 0.41 -16.54 -3.32
C THR A 143 -0.33 -15.23 -3.07
N VAL A 144 -1.18 -15.17 -2.04
CA VAL A 144 -1.87 -13.95 -1.61
C VAL A 144 -0.92 -12.88 -1.08
N THR A 145 0.06 -13.27 -0.25
CA THR A 145 1.07 -12.34 0.27
C THR A 145 1.88 -11.74 -0.87
N VAL A 146 2.39 -12.59 -1.78
CA VAL A 146 3.14 -12.16 -2.98
C VAL A 146 2.30 -11.24 -3.85
N THR A 147 1.04 -11.58 -4.11
CA THR A 147 0.14 -10.74 -4.92
C THR A 147 -0.08 -9.36 -4.29
N ILE A 148 -0.29 -9.28 -2.97
CA ILE A 148 -0.46 -8.00 -2.26
C ILE A 148 0.82 -7.16 -2.34
N LEU A 149 2.00 -7.80 -2.19
CA LEU A 149 3.29 -7.11 -2.29
C LEU A 149 3.59 -6.64 -3.73
N ASP A 150 3.24 -7.43 -4.75
CA ASP A 150 3.36 -7.02 -6.15
C ASP A 150 2.44 -5.83 -6.47
N MET A 151 1.20 -5.85 -5.95
CA MET A 151 0.28 -4.71 -6.06
C MET A 151 0.83 -3.47 -5.36
N ASN A 152 1.45 -3.62 -4.19
CA ASN A 152 2.14 -2.52 -3.50
C ASN A 152 3.27 -1.94 -4.36
N ALA A 153 4.13 -2.80 -4.91
CA ALA A 153 5.25 -2.39 -5.76
C ALA A 153 4.77 -1.66 -7.01
N LEU A 154 3.69 -2.15 -7.64
CA LEU A 154 3.06 -1.49 -8.79
C LEU A 154 2.49 -0.11 -8.41
N ALA A 155 1.75 -0.01 -7.30
CA ALA A 155 1.19 1.25 -6.83
C ALA A 155 2.28 2.29 -6.54
N LEU A 156 3.37 1.90 -5.89
CA LEU A 156 4.53 2.76 -5.66
C LEU A 156 5.20 3.18 -6.96
N LYS A 157 5.38 2.26 -7.91
CA LYS A 157 5.97 2.58 -9.22
C LYS A 157 5.10 3.59 -9.98
N MET A 158 3.79 3.40 -10.01
CA MET A 158 2.86 4.33 -10.64
C MET A 158 2.87 5.70 -9.95
N PHE A 159 2.94 5.72 -8.62
CA PHE A 159 3.06 6.94 -7.84
C PHE A 159 4.32 7.73 -8.20
N PHE A 160 5.50 7.10 -8.19
CA PHE A 160 6.74 7.78 -8.58
C PHE A 160 6.74 8.20 -10.05
N ASN A 161 6.13 7.43 -10.94
CA ASN A 161 5.95 7.84 -12.34
C ASN A 161 5.07 9.10 -12.46
N SER A 162 4.01 9.20 -11.66
CA SER A 162 3.14 10.38 -11.60
C SER A 162 3.90 11.60 -11.07
N LEU A 163 4.72 11.43 -10.01
CA LEU A 163 5.58 12.51 -9.51
C LEU A 163 6.61 12.95 -10.55
N ASN A 164 7.27 12.00 -11.22
CA ASN A 164 8.24 12.32 -12.28
C ASN A 164 7.57 13.03 -13.46
N CYS A 165 6.36 12.65 -13.84
CA CYS A 165 5.61 13.33 -14.90
C CYS A 165 5.22 14.77 -14.50
N HIS A 166 4.81 14.97 -13.25
CA HIS A 166 4.57 16.29 -12.66
C HIS A 166 5.84 17.16 -12.70
N ALA A 167 6.97 16.59 -12.27
CA ALA A 167 8.27 17.24 -12.32
C ALA A 167 8.74 17.57 -13.74
N SER A 168 8.58 16.66 -14.70
CA SER A 168 8.94 16.93 -16.11
C SER A 168 8.06 18.02 -16.73
N THR A 169 6.76 18.04 -16.41
CA THR A 169 5.85 19.10 -16.88
C THR A 169 6.27 20.46 -16.35
N LEU A 170 6.80 20.50 -15.13
CA LEU A 170 7.34 21.70 -14.51
C LEU A 170 8.58 22.23 -15.24
N LEU A 171 9.52 21.33 -15.54
CA LEU A 171 10.74 21.64 -16.31
C LEU A 171 10.42 22.12 -17.75
N GLU A 172 9.36 21.60 -18.37
CA GLU A 172 8.93 21.98 -19.73
C GLU A 172 8.18 23.32 -19.76
N LYS A 173 7.38 23.63 -18.74
CA LYS A 173 6.62 24.88 -18.62
C LYS A 173 7.34 25.86 -17.70
N ILE A 174 8.42 26.43 -18.21
CA ILE A 174 9.15 27.50 -17.52
C ILE A 174 8.22 28.73 -17.37
N GLU A 175 7.54 28.83 -16.22
CA GLU A 175 6.73 30.01 -15.86
C GLU A 175 7.64 31.19 -15.54
N LEU A 176 7.35 32.34 -16.15
CA LEU A 176 8.03 33.58 -15.83
C LEU A 176 7.72 33.98 -14.38
N PRO A 177 8.72 34.43 -13.61
CA PRO A 177 8.50 34.88 -12.25
C PRO A 177 7.51 36.05 -12.23
N PRO A 178 6.55 36.07 -11.30
CA PRO A 178 5.65 37.19 -11.13
C PRO A 178 6.44 38.47 -10.76
N PRO A 179 5.87 39.66 -11.05
CA PRO A 179 6.56 40.94 -10.87
C PRO A 179 6.93 41.27 -9.42
N ASP A 180 6.30 40.59 -8.45
CA ASP A 180 6.63 40.67 -7.02
C ASP A 180 7.81 39.76 -6.62
N LEU A 181 8.38 39.00 -7.58
CA LEU A 181 9.44 38.01 -7.38
C LEU A 181 9.04 36.94 -6.36
N SER A 182 7.74 36.70 -6.21
CA SER A 182 7.23 35.58 -5.42
C SER A 182 7.38 34.26 -6.17
N PRO A 183 7.36 33.12 -5.46
CA PRO A 183 7.35 31.80 -6.09
C PRO A 183 6.20 31.63 -7.09
N THR A 184 6.45 30.91 -8.19
CA THR A 184 5.44 30.59 -9.21
C THR A 184 4.30 29.73 -8.64
N GLU A 185 3.12 29.78 -9.27
CA GLU A 185 1.98 28.95 -8.87
C GLU A 185 2.31 27.47 -9.00
N SER A 186 3.02 27.09 -10.05
CA SER A 186 3.55 25.74 -10.24
C SER A 186 4.45 25.24 -9.08
N LEU A 187 5.30 26.11 -8.50
CA LEU A 187 6.07 25.79 -7.29
C LEU A 187 5.16 25.66 -6.05
N LYS A 188 4.16 26.53 -5.90
CA LYS A 188 3.17 26.44 -4.81
C LYS A 188 2.34 25.14 -4.87
N GLU A 189 1.88 24.75 -6.05
CA GLU A 189 1.14 23.50 -6.29
C GLU A 189 2.00 22.28 -5.96
N THR A 190 3.26 22.26 -6.42
CA THR A 190 4.20 21.18 -6.11
C THR A 190 4.47 21.06 -4.61
N MET A 191 4.58 22.19 -3.91
CA MET A 191 4.73 22.22 -2.45
C MET A 191 3.47 21.77 -1.71
N SER A 192 2.27 22.05 -2.25
CA SER A 192 1.01 21.53 -1.73
C SER A 192 0.93 20.01 -1.90
N LEU A 193 1.25 19.50 -3.09
CA LEU A 193 1.27 18.06 -3.36
C LEU A 193 2.25 17.32 -2.44
N LEU A 194 3.46 17.85 -2.25
CA LEU A 194 4.44 17.31 -1.32
C LEU A 194 3.85 17.25 0.09
N LYS A 195 3.22 18.33 0.56
CA LYS A 195 2.60 18.38 1.88
C LYS A 195 1.50 17.33 2.04
N ASP A 196 0.64 17.16 1.05
CA ASP A 196 -0.50 16.25 1.12
C ASP A 196 -0.05 14.78 1.09
N VAL A 197 0.94 14.45 0.25
CA VAL A 197 1.57 13.11 0.22
C VAL A 197 2.20 12.76 1.57
N LEU A 198 2.94 13.70 2.15
CA LEU A 198 3.63 13.47 3.43
C LEU A 198 2.64 13.38 4.60
N ALA A 199 1.57 14.17 4.59
CA ALA A 199 0.49 14.07 5.56
C ALA A 199 -0.24 12.71 5.47
N SER A 200 -0.47 12.19 4.26
CA SER A 200 -1.02 10.84 4.07
C SER A 200 -0.07 9.75 4.58
N HIS A 201 1.24 9.98 4.56
CA HIS A 201 2.22 9.03 5.07
C HIS A 201 2.31 9.05 6.61
N ASP A 202 2.20 10.24 7.22
CA ASP A 202 2.17 10.38 8.69
C ASP A 202 0.96 9.70 9.33
N ALA A 203 -0.16 9.62 8.61
CA ALA A 203 -1.35 8.88 9.03
C ALA A 203 -1.22 7.35 8.86
N SER A 204 -0.16 6.87 8.19
CA SER A 204 0.06 5.46 7.90
C SER A 204 0.74 4.72 9.05
N VAL A 205 0.40 3.44 9.25
CA VAL A 205 0.88 2.58 10.35
C VAL A 205 2.27 1.96 10.05
N ILE A 206 3.05 2.56 9.15
CA ILE A 206 4.33 2.01 8.68
C ILE A 206 5.44 2.26 9.73
N PRO A 207 6.37 1.29 9.96
CA PRO A 207 7.55 1.48 10.81
C PRO A 207 8.37 2.72 10.42
N LEU A 208 8.91 3.44 11.42
CA LEU A 208 9.64 4.71 11.25
C LEU A 208 10.79 4.63 10.23
N ASP A 209 11.57 3.55 10.24
CA ASP A 209 12.76 3.42 9.40
C ASP A 209 12.41 3.30 7.91
N ALA A 210 11.39 2.50 7.60
CA ALA A 210 10.86 2.38 6.25
C ALA A 210 10.23 3.70 5.79
N ARG A 211 9.64 4.46 6.71
CA ARG A 211 9.09 5.78 6.38
C ARG A 211 10.17 6.77 5.98
N GLN A 212 11.32 6.77 6.66
CA GLN A 212 12.41 7.71 6.40
C GLN A 212 13.02 7.53 4.99
N ALA A 213 13.15 6.28 4.54
CA ALA A 213 13.64 5.97 3.20
C ALA A 213 12.63 6.38 2.09
N ASP A 214 11.33 6.21 2.34
CA ASP A 214 10.29 6.65 1.40
C ASP A 214 10.24 8.19 1.34
N TYR A 215 10.40 8.87 2.49
CA TYR A 215 10.47 10.34 2.58
C TYR A 215 11.63 10.94 1.78
N SER A 216 12.84 10.40 1.94
CA SER A 216 14.01 10.92 1.22
C SER A 216 13.82 10.80 -0.29
N ARG A 217 13.27 9.68 -0.78
CA ARG A 217 13.00 9.47 -2.21
C ARG A 217 11.94 10.41 -2.75
N ILE A 218 10.85 10.62 -2.02
CA ILE A 218 9.76 11.55 -2.42
C ILE A 218 10.28 12.99 -2.47
N ILE A 219 11.02 13.41 -1.44
CA ILE A 219 11.59 14.76 -1.37
C ILE A 219 12.60 14.98 -2.49
N SER A 220 13.56 14.07 -2.71
CA SER A 220 14.51 14.17 -3.82
C SER A 220 13.80 14.24 -5.18
N CYS A 221 12.82 13.36 -5.41
CA CYS A 221 12.06 13.33 -6.67
C CYS A 221 11.37 14.66 -6.99
N LEU A 222 10.85 15.36 -5.99
CA LEU A 222 10.14 16.63 -6.18
C LEU A 222 11.01 17.88 -6.05
N ILE A 223 12.06 17.87 -5.22
CA ILE A 223 12.92 19.04 -4.96
C ILE A 223 14.08 19.14 -5.96
N ASP A 224 14.66 18.02 -6.40
CA ASP A 224 15.79 18.06 -7.35
C ASP A 224 15.43 18.76 -8.67
N PRO A 225 14.24 18.52 -9.26
CA PRO A 225 13.79 19.25 -10.45
C PRO A 225 13.61 20.76 -10.19
N LEU A 226 13.07 21.13 -9.01
CA LEU A 226 12.86 22.53 -8.63
C LEU A 226 14.17 23.31 -8.51
N HIS A 227 15.21 22.67 -7.98
CA HIS A 227 16.54 23.28 -7.88
C HIS A 227 17.10 23.57 -9.28
N SER A 228 16.91 22.65 -10.22
CA SER A 228 17.32 22.83 -11.62
C SER A 228 16.58 23.97 -12.31
N ASP A 229 15.26 24.07 -12.12
CA ASP A 229 14.43 25.14 -12.72
C ASP A 229 14.77 26.52 -12.17
N VAL A 230 14.80 26.66 -10.84
CA VAL A 230 15.10 27.94 -10.18
C VAL A 230 16.50 28.43 -10.59
N PHE A 231 17.48 27.53 -10.68
CA PHE A 231 18.83 27.86 -11.11
C PHE A 231 18.88 28.30 -12.57
N THR A 232 18.20 27.57 -13.47
CA THR A 232 18.17 27.86 -14.91
C THR A 232 17.47 29.20 -15.20
N LEU A 233 16.36 29.49 -14.53
CA LEU A 233 15.61 30.74 -14.66
C LEU A 233 16.38 31.96 -14.13
N SER A 234 17.02 31.80 -12.97
CA SER A 234 17.85 32.85 -12.36
C SER A 234 19.07 33.17 -13.23
N ALA A 235 19.65 32.14 -13.87
CA ALA A 235 20.80 32.30 -14.76
C ALA A 235 20.46 32.96 -16.11
N SER A 236 19.29 32.65 -16.69
CA SER A 236 18.94 32.97 -18.09
C SER A 236 18.17 34.29 -18.29
N SER A 237 17.30 34.69 -17.36
CA SER A 237 16.37 35.82 -17.58
C SER A 237 16.60 37.04 -16.66
N LEU A 238 17.01 36.80 -15.41
CA LEU A 238 17.01 37.83 -14.37
C LEU A 238 18.36 38.48 -14.12
N ASN A 239 19.46 37.90 -14.61
CA ASN A 239 20.81 38.45 -14.47
C ASN A 239 21.01 39.82 -15.14
N ALA A 240 20.17 40.18 -16.11
CA ALA A 240 20.18 41.52 -16.73
C ALA A 240 19.58 42.62 -15.83
N SER A 241 18.76 42.26 -14.84
CA SER A 241 18.07 43.20 -13.94
C SER A 241 18.64 43.23 -12.52
N GLY A 242 19.58 42.34 -12.19
CA GLY A 242 20.17 42.24 -10.85
C GLY A 242 19.22 41.74 -9.76
N HIS A 243 18.00 41.29 -10.09
CA HIS A 243 17.00 40.84 -9.11
C HIS A 243 16.79 39.32 -9.05
N GLY A 244 17.54 38.53 -9.84
CA GLY A 244 17.39 37.07 -9.90
C GLY A 244 17.72 36.33 -8.61
N TRP A 245 18.66 36.85 -7.83
CA TRP A 245 19.00 36.29 -6.52
C TRP A 245 17.85 36.42 -5.51
N LEU A 246 17.00 37.45 -5.62
CA LEU A 246 15.88 37.65 -4.69
C LEU A 246 14.76 36.64 -4.95
N TYR A 247 14.46 36.38 -6.22
CA TYR A 247 13.55 35.30 -6.63
C TYR A 247 14.06 33.94 -6.14
N MET A 248 15.35 33.65 -6.35
CA MET A 248 15.97 32.40 -5.88
C MET A 248 15.88 32.25 -4.35
N ILE A 249 16.14 33.30 -3.58
CA ILE A 249 15.99 33.28 -2.12
C ILE A 249 14.53 33.03 -1.72
N ASN A 250 13.57 33.67 -2.37
CA ASN A 250 12.14 33.47 -2.05
C ASN A 250 11.69 32.02 -2.32
N CYS A 251 12.12 31.42 -3.44
CA CYS A 251 11.84 30.03 -3.77
C CYS A 251 12.49 29.06 -2.77
N ILE A 252 13.79 29.25 -2.47
CA ILE A 252 14.51 28.42 -1.48
C ILE A 252 13.86 28.57 -0.10
N HIS A 253 13.48 29.79 0.30
CA HIS A 253 12.83 30.04 1.58
C HIS A 253 11.47 29.34 1.67
N GLN A 254 10.68 29.32 0.60
CA GLN A 254 9.41 28.60 0.58
C GLN A 254 9.59 27.08 0.69
N ILE A 255 10.54 26.52 -0.07
CA ILE A 255 10.90 25.10 0.00
C ILE A 255 11.38 24.76 1.42
N GLN A 256 12.32 25.54 1.97
CA GLN A 256 12.82 25.34 3.33
C GLN A 256 11.71 25.46 4.38
N ARG A 257 10.77 26.40 4.24
CA ARG A 257 9.64 26.53 5.15
C ARG A 257 8.70 25.32 5.12
N HIS A 258 8.50 24.70 3.95
CA HIS A 258 7.69 23.49 3.84
C HIS A 258 8.45 22.27 4.37
N VAL A 259 9.74 22.13 4.04
CA VAL A 259 10.62 21.04 4.52
C VAL A 259 10.85 21.11 6.03
N SER A 260 11.04 22.29 6.61
CA SER A 260 11.22 22.47 8.06
C SER A 260 9.94 22.37 8.87
N GLY A 261 8.77 22.61 8.24
CA GLY A 261 7.46 22.37 8.86
C GLY A 261 7.10 20.90 8.98
N LEU A 262 7.75 20.04 8.19
CA LEU A 262 7.66 18.60 8.29
C LEU A 262 8.53 18.16 9.48
N ARG A 263 7.90 17.53 10.47
CA ARG A 263 8.49 17.21 11.79
C ARG A 263 9.57 16.10 11.73
N PHE A 264 10.56 16.21 10.85
CA PHE A 264 11.65 15.23 10.69
C PHE A 264 12.93 15.58 11.46
N TYR A 265 12.91 16.64 12.27
CA TYR A 265 14.04 17.07 13.10
C TYR A 265 13.68 17.23 14.59
N ARG A 266 12.85 16.32 15.13
CA ARG A 266 12.74 16.09 16.58
C ARG A 266 12.62 14.61 16.89
#